data_AF-A0A254QQV4-F1
#
_entry.id   AF-A0A254QQV4-F1
#
_cell.length_a   1.000
_cell.length_b   1.000
_cell.length_c   1.000
_cell.angle_alpha   90.00
_cell.angle_beta   90.00
_cell.angle_gamma   90.00
#
_symmetry.space_group_name_H-M   'P 1'
#
loop_
_entity.id
_entity.type
_entity.pdbx_description
1 polymer ?
#
loop_
_entity_poly.entity_id
_entity_poly.type
_entity_poly.pdbx_seq_one_letter_code
_entity_poly.pdbx_strand_id
1 'polypeptide(L)'
;MTDLTEIVSSRNEEGERTAYLGEASFGSIDALVAEVPELLEPDAATELARHVNNFARGGEYVLIEDPAEFAERYRAQLESEDPSQPWREGVMRLSDFGVPDFDEITTPRHDGETLVYFAEDRATGLAYRASASLSGLAEPSYEPVPLDDYEPAE
;
A
#
# COMPACT_ATOMS: atom_id res chain seq x y z
N MET A 1 25.22 -5.12 10.03
CA MET A 1 24.18 -4.10 9.79
C MET A 1 23.57 -4.51 8.48
N THR A 2 22.35 -5.05 8.55
CA THR A 2 21.65 -5.56 7.37
C THR A 2 21.21 -4.36 6.54
N ASP A 3 21.52 -4.33 5.26
CA ASP A 3 20.92 -3.32 4.39
C ASP A 3 19.50 -3.77 4.10
N LEU A 4 18.53 -3.12 4.76
CA LEU A 4 17.13 -3.55 4.71
C LEU A 4 16.54 -3.46 3.29
N THR A 5 17.17 -2.69 2.39
CA THR A 5 16.74 -2.60 0.98
C THR A 5 17.12 -3.83 0.16
N GLU A 6 17.92 -4.75 0.70
CA GLU A 6 18.24 -6.03 0.08
C GLU A 6 17.12 -7.08 0.23
N ILE A 7 16.10 -6.81 1.06
CA ILE A 7 14.99 -7.74 1.26
C ILE A 7 13.98 -7.58 0.13
N VAL A 8 13.84 -8.62 -0.69
CA VAL A 8 12.96 -8.57 -1.87
C VAL A 8 11.67 -9.34 -1.61
N SER A 9 10.53 -8.70 -1.83
CA SER A 9 9.21 -9.35 -1.83
C SER A 9 8.88 -9.90 -3.22
N SER A 10 8.53 -11.18 -3.31
CA SER A 10 8.14 -11.82 -4.57
C SER A 10 7.18 -13.00 -4.32
N ARG A 11 7.01 -13.85 -5.34
CA ARG A 11 6.36 -15.15 -5.21
C ARG A 11 7.36 -16.28 -5.46
N ASN A 12 7.23 -17.39 -4.73
CA ASN A 12 8.00 -18.60 -4.98
C ASN A 12 7.50 -19.36 -6.23
N GLU A 13 8.13 -20.50 -6.54
CA GLU A 13 7.76 -21.36 -7.68
C GLU A 13 6.34 -21.93 -7.59
N GLU A 14 5.78 -21.99 -6.37
CA GLU A 14 4.41 -22.44 -6.08
C GLU A 14 3.39 -21.30 -6.14
N GLY A 15 3.85 -20.06 -6.38
CA GLY A 15 3.02 -18.86 -6.47
C GLY A 15 2.65 -18.23 -5.12
N GLU A 16 3.23 -18.72 -4.03
CA GLU A 16 3.04 -18.21 -2.67
C GLU A 16 3.89 -16.96 -2.43
N ARG A 17 3.41 -16.04 -1.59
CA ARG A 17 4.13 -14.80 -1.25
C ARG A 17 5.32 -15.13 -0.37
N THR A 18 6.49 -14.61 -0.76
CA THR A 18 7.76 -14.91 -0.11
C THR A 18 8.63 -13.66 -0.07
N ALA A 19 9.34 -13.45 1.04
CA ALA A 19 10.42 -12.47 1.14
C ALA A 19 11.77 -13.18 1.03
N TYR A 20 12.76 -12.54 0.41
CA TYR A 20 14.10 -13.09 0.19
C TYR A 20 15.16 -12.15 0.75
N LEU A 21 16.14 -12.71 1.48
CA LEU A 21 17.35 -12.00 1.92
C LEU A 21 18.56 -12.85 1.52
N GLY A 22 19.20 -12.49 0.41
CA GLY A 22 20.23 -13.32 -0.20
C GLY A 22 19.67 -14.69 -0.61
N GLU A 23 20.21 -15.76 -0.02
CA GLU A 23 19.75 -17.15 -0.26
C GLU A 23 18.63 -17.59 0.70
N ALA A 24 18.35 -16.80 1.75
CA ALA A 24 17.28 -17.10 2.70
C ALA A 24 15.92 -16.69 2.13
N SER A 25 14.88 -17.48 2.44
CA SER A 25 13.51 -17.18 2.06
C SER A 25 12.57 -17.33 3.26
N PHE A 26 11.56 -16.46 3.31
CA PHE A 26 10.60 -16.36 4.40
C PHE A 26 9.18 -16.39 3.84
N GLY A 27 8.39 -17.38 4.28
CA GLY A 27 7.00 -17.55 3.84
C GLY A 27 5.97 -16.73 4.63
N SER A 28 6.41 -15.96 5.63
CA SER A 28 5.55 -15.08 6.41
C SER A 28 6.29 -13.86 6.93
N ILE A 29 5.52 -12.82 7.27
CA ILE A 29 6.07 -11.62 7.91
C ILE A 29 6.66 -11.93 9.29
N ASP A 30 6.03 -12.82 10.06
CA ASP A 30 6.52 -13.20 11.39
C ASP A 30 7.89 -13.90 11.32
N ALA A 31 8.08 -14.78 10.32
CA ALA A 31 9.37 -15.44 10.09
C ALA A 31 10.45 -14.44 9.66
N LEU A 32 10.08 -13.45 8.83
CA LEU A 32 11.00 -12.41 8.39
C LEU A 32 11.45 -11.51 9.56
N VAL A 33 10.54 -10.99 10.37
CA VAL A 33 10.90 -10.09 11.50
C VAL A 33 11.60 -10.83 12.64
N ALA A 34 11.40 -12.14 12.77
CA ALA A 34 12.16 -12.96 13.72
C ALA A 34 13.65 -13.05 13.35
N GLU A 35 13.97 -13.08 12.05
CA GLU A 35 15.35 -13.10 11.55
C GLU A 35 15.94 -11.69 11.44
N VAL A 36 15.11 -10.71 11.02
CA VAL A 36 15.51 -9.32 10.82
C VAL A 36 14.69 -8.40 11.75
N PRO A 37 14.99 -8.39 13.07
CA PRO A 37 14.25 -7.57 14.03
C PRO A 37 14.43 -6.06 13.80
N GLU A 38 15.48 -5.66 13.07
CA GLU A 38 15.73 -4.29 12.62
C GLU A 38 14.56 -3.70 11.80
N LEU A 39 13.72 -4.55 11.18
CA LEU A 39 12.50 -4.12 10.48
C LEU A 39 11.43 -3.52 11.41
N LEU A 40 11.48 -3.82 12.72
CA LEU A 40 10.55 -3.26 13.70
C LEU A 40 10.97 -1.88 14.21
N GLU A 41 12.12 -1.37 13.79
CA GLU A 41 12.57 -0.03 14.15
C GLU A 41 11.77 1.04 13.37
N PRO A 42 11.48 2.21 13.97
CA PRO A 42 10.70 3.27 13.31
C PRO A 42 11.26 3.73 11.97
N ASP A 43 12.59 3.76 11.82
CA ASP A 43 13.26 4.17 10.59
C ASP A 43 13.08 3.15 9.44
N ALA A 44 12.65 1.93 9.75
CA ALA A 44 12.37 0.86 8.79
C ALA A 44 10.89 0.75 8.41
N ALA A 45 10.03 1.66 8.87
CA ALA A 45 8.57 1.55 8.71
C ALA A 45 8.10 1.36 7.26
N THR A 46 8.74 2.02 6.28
CA THR A 46 8.43 1.85 4.86
C THR A 46 8.73 0.43 4.38
N GLU A 47 9.89 -0.11 4.75
CA GLU A 47 10.26 -1.47 4.33
C GLU A 47 9.41 -2.53 5.03
N LEU A 48 9.12 -2.33 6.32
CA LEU A 48 8.17 -3.18 7.04
C LEU A 48 6.79 -3.16 6.38
N ALA A 49 6.26 -1.98 6.04
CA ALA A 49 4.98 -1.84 5.35
C ALA A 49 4.96 -2.55 3.99
N ARG A 50 6.08 -2.52 3.24
CA ARG A 50 6.21 -3.24 1.96
C ARG A 50 5.99 -4.73 2.16
N HIS A 51 6.67 -5.33 3.14
CA HIS A 51 6.54 -6.76 3.41
C HIS A 51 5.18 -7.13 4.00
N VAL A 52 4.67 -6.35 4.96
CA VAL A 52 3.34 -6.55 5.55
C VAL A 52 2.26 -6.52 4.46
N ASN A 53 2.27 -5.49 3.61
CA ASN A 53 1.34 -5.40 2.49
C ASN A 53 1.53 -6.56 1.51
N ASN A 54 2.77 -6.93 1.17
CA ASN A 54 3.03 -8.05 0.27
C ASN A 54 2.44 -9.36 0.79
N PHE A 55 2.71 -9.74 2.05
CA PHE A 55 2.20 -10.99 2.62
C PHE A 55 0.67 -10.97 2.75
N ALA A 56 0.08 -9.85 3.18
CA ALA A 56 -1.36 -9.75 3.38
C ALA A 56 -2.15 -9.63 2.07
N ARG A 57 -1.71 -8.76 1.15
CA ARG A 57 -2.47 -8.33 -0.05
C ARG A 57 -1.61 -8.15 -1.31
N GLY A 58 -0.37 -8.64 -1.34
CA GLY A 58 0.55 -8.57 -2.49
C GLY A 58 -0.09 -9.10 -3.77
N GLY A 59 -0.40 -8.18 -4.68
CA GLY A 59 -1.07 -8.44 -5.97
C GLY A 59 -2.42 -7.75 -6.13
N GLU A 60 -3.12 -7.46 -5.03
CA GLU A 60 -4.36 -6.68 -5.02
C GLU A 60 -4.07 -5.22 -4.64
N TYR A 61 -3.18 -5.02 -3.65
CA TYR A 61 -2.85 -3.71 -3.12
C TYR A 61 -1.36 -3.39 -3.36
N VAL A 62 -1.07 -2.12 -3.65
CA VAL A 62 0.30 -1.58 -3.78
C VAL A 62 0.53 -0.55 -2.70
N LEU A 63 1.67 -0.64 -2.01
CA LEU A 63 2.07 0.35 -1.04
C LEU A 63 2.22 1.73 -1.71
N ILE A 64 1.63 2.77 -1.10
CA ILE A 64 1.89 4.16 -1.48
C ILE A 64 3.14 4.60 -0.72
N GLU A 65 4.28 4.56 -1.41
CA GLU A 65 5.59 4.92 -0.83
C GLU A 65 5.83 6.43 -0.86
N ASP A 66 5.40 7.09 -1.94
CA ASP A 66 5.45 8.53 -2.13
C ASP A 66 4.02 9.08 -2.28
N PRO A 67 3.44 9.66 -1.20
CA PRO A 67 2.11 10.25 -1.25
C PRO A 67 1.96 11.38 -2.28
N ALA A 68 3.02 12.15 -2.53
CA ALA A 68 2.98 13.24 -3.49
C ALA A 68 2.90 12.69 -4.91
N GLU A 69 3.74 11.72 -5.24
CA GLU A 69 3.69 11.05 -6.55
C GLU A 69 2.33 10.37 -6.79
N PHE A 70 1.79 9.70 -5.76
CA PHE A 70 0.43 9.13 -5.82
C PHE A 70 -0.62 10.21 -6.13
N ALA A 71 -0.60 11.31 -5.40
CA ALA A 71 -1.57 12.39 -5.58
C ALA A 71 -1.46 13.05 -6.97
N GLU A 72 -0.24 13.25 -7.47
CA GLU A 72 -0.01 13.76 -8.83
C GLU A 72 -0.56 12.80 -9.88
N ARG A 73 -0.26 11.50 -9.78
CA ARG A 73 -0.79 10.49 -10.70
C ARG A 73 -2.31 10.38 -10.65
N TYR A 74 -2.90 10.43 -9.46
CA TYR A 74 -4.35 10.34 -9.28
C TYR A 74 -5.05 11.53 -9.94
N ARG A 75 -4.56 12.76 -9.71
CA ARG A 75 -5.10 13.97 -10.34
C ARG A 75 -4.93 13.94 -11.86
N ALA A 76 -3.76 13.56 -12.36
CA ALA A 76 -3.53 13.45 -13.80
C ALA A 76 -4.48 12.43 -14.47
N GLN A 77 -4.79 11.32 -13.78
CA GLN A 77 -5.77 10.35 -14.26
C GLN A 77 -7.18 10.97 -14.29
N LEU A 78 -7.62 11.64 -13.22
CA LEU A 78 -8.91 12.34 -13.19
C LEU A 78 -9.04 13.39 -14.31
N GLU A 79 -8.01 14.21 -14.53
CA GLU A 79 -8.00 15.24 -15.59
C GLU A 79 -8.06 14.64 -17.00
N SER A 80 -7.61 13.39 -17.16
CA SER A 80 -7.68 12.67 -18.44
C SER A 80 -9.05 12.04 -18.71
N GLU A 81 -9.90 11.92 -17.69
CA GLU A 81 -11.25 11.36 -17.82
C GLU A 81 -12.20 12.38 -18.47
N ASP A 82 -12.97 11.93 -19.47
CA ASP A 82 -13.95 12.79 -20.14
C ASP A 82 -15.22 12.88 -19.27
N PRO A 83 -15.53 14.06 -18.68
CA PRO A 83 -16.68 14.21 -17.78
C PRO A 83 -18.02 14.06 -18.52
N SER A 84 -18.03 14.22 -19.84
CA SER A 84 -19.23 14.05 -20.67
C SER A 84 -19.51 12.60 -21.05
N GLN A 85 -18.55 11.69 -20.82
CA GLN A 85 -18.80 10.28 -21.09
C GLN A 85 -19.83 9.70 -20.11
N PRO A 86 -20.86 9.00 -20.60
CA PRO A 86 -21.77 8.30 -19.73
C PRO A 86 -21.04 7.14 -19.03
N TRP A 87 -21.50 6.80 -17.83
CA TRP A 87 -21.04 5.61 -17.13
C TRP A 87 -21.18 4.36 -18.00
N ARG A 88 -20.18 3.46 -17.93
CA ARG A 88 -20.16 2.18 -18.65
C ARG A 88 -19.77 1.07 -17.69
N GLU A 89 -20.56 0.01 -17.68
CA GLU A 89 -20.23 -1.20 -16.93
C GLU A 89 -18.86 -1.76 -17.36
N GLY A 90 -18.01 -2.06 -16.38
CA GLY A 90 -16.66 -2.60 -16.60
C GLY A 90 -15.59 -1.57 -16.96
N VAL A 91 -15.94 -0.27 -17.05
CA VAL A 91 -14.96 0.81 -17.18
C VAL A 91 -14.87 1.55 -15.85
N MET A 92 -13.77 1.34 -15.13
CA MET A 92 -13.50 2.06 -13.89
C MET A 92 -13.05 3.49 -14.21
N ARG A 93 -13.70 4.48 -13.59
CA ARG A 93 -13.32 5.89 -13.65
C ARG A 93 -13.20 6.41 -12.23
N LEU A 94 -12.12 7.11 -11.94
CA LEU A 94 -11.91 7.71 -10.62
C LEU A 94 -13.00 8.73 -10.30
N SER A 95 -13.49 9.44 -11.31
CA SER A 95 -14.59 10.40 -11.18
C SER A 95 -15.89 9.79 -10.63
N ASP A 96 -16.10 8.48 -10.77
CA ASP A 96 -17.29 7.79 -10.27
C ASP A 96 -17.24 7.53 -8.75
N PHE A 97 -16.07 7.69 -8.12
CA PHE A 97 -15.85 7.43 -6.69
C PHE A 97 -15.65 8.71 -5.87
N GLY A 98 -15.03 9.73 -6.46
CA GLY A 98 -14.64 10.97 -5.77
C GLY A 98 -13.13 11.13 -5.66
N VAL A 99 -12.69 12.15 -4.94
CA VAL A 99 -11.27 12.45 -4.73
C VAL A 99 -10.88 12.09 -3.30
N PRO A 100 -9.83 11.30 -3.06
CA PRO A 100 -9.37 11.04 -1.70
C PRO A 100 -8.78 12.29 -1.07
N ASP A 101 -8.97 12.43 0.24
CA ASP A 101 -8.24 13.42 1.02
C ASP A 101 -6.75 13.07 1.01
N PHE A 102 -5.98 13.77 0.17
CA PHE A 102 -4.55 13.52 0.02
C PHE A 102 -3.74 13.94 1.24
N ASP A 103 -4.24 14.85 2.08
CA ASP A 103 -3.55 15.29 3.29
C ASP A 103 -3.53 14.19 4.37
N GLU A 104 -4.50 13.27 4.34
CA GLU A 104 -4.53 12.09 5.20
C GLU A 104 -3.50 11.02 4.76
N ILE A 105 -3.11 11.00 3.49
CA ILE A 105 -2.19 9.99 2.93
C ILE A 105 -0.75 10.37 3.26
N THR A 106 -0.15 9.68 4.21
CA THR A 106 1.24 9.93 4.64
C THR A 106 2.16 8.76 4.31
N THR A 107 3.47 8.99 4.38
CA THR A 107 4.45 7.89 4.32
C THR A 107 4.21 6.90 5.46
N PRO A 108 4.57 5.61 5.28
CA PRO A 108 4.48 4.61 6.34
C PRO A 108 5.19 5.05 7.62
N ARG A 109 4.58 4.79 8.77
CA ARG A 109 5.13 5.18 10.07
C ARG A 109 4.67 4.28 11.19
N HIS A 110 5.41 4.30 12.29
CA HIS A 110 4.94 3.74 13.55
C HIS A 110 4.11 4.79 14.31
N ASP A 111 2.97 4.36 14.83
CA ASP A 111 2.11 5.10 15.74
C ASP A 111 2.02 4.28 17.03
N GLY A 112 3.03 4.43 17.89
CA GLY A 112 3.22 3.56 19.06
C GLY A 112 3.49 2.11 18.65
N GLU A 113 2.63 1.19 19.07
CA GLU A 113 2.72 -0.25 18.76
C GLU A 113 2.00 -0.64 17.46
N THR A 114 1.63 0.35 16.63
CA THR A 114 0.92 0.13 15.37
C THR A 114 1.74 0.62 14.20
N LEU A 115 1.90 -0.21 13.17
CA LEU A 115 2.34 0.23 11.86
C LEU A 115 1.15 0.80 11.09
N VAL A 116 1.26 2.02 10.60
CA VAL A 116 0.26 2.68 9.75
C VAL A 116 0.89 2.98 8.39
N TYR A 117 0.21 2.60 7.33
CA TYR A 117 0.62 2.87 5.95
C TYR A 117 -0.60 3.02 5.04
N PHE A 118 -0.38 3.44 3.80
CA PHE A 118 -1.44 3.57 2.82
C PHE A 118 -1.14 2.68 1.61
N ALA A 119 -2.20 2.13 1.03
CA ALA A 119 -2.07 1.27 -0.13
C ALA A 119 -3.16 1.60 -1.16
N GLU A 120 -2.79 1.51 -2.42
CA GLU A 120 -3.70 1.63 -3.56
C GLU A 120 -4.22 0.26 -3.94
N ASP A 121 -5.54 0.12 -4.07
CA ASP A 121 -6.17 -1.03 -4.69
C ASP A 121 -5.94 -1.00 -6.20
N ARG A 122 -5.28 -2.02 -6.76
CA ARG A 122 -4.91 -2.06 -8.19
C ARG A 122 -6.10 -2.13 -9.14
N ALA A 123 -7.24 -2.63 -8.69
CA ALA A 123 -8.42 -2.77 -9.54
C ALA A 123 -9.19 -1.45 -9.64
N THR A 124 -9.21 -0.68 -8.55
CA THR A 124 -10.02 0.55 -8.46
C THR A 124 -9.21 1.84 -8.53
N GLY A 125 -7.92 1.79 -8.21
CA GLY A 125 -7.07 2.97 -8.03
C GLY A 125 -7.34 3.74 -6.73
N LEU A 126 -8.23 3.25 -5.87
CA LEU A 126 -8.58 3.93 -4.62
C LEU A 126 -7.55 3.67 -3.52
N ALA A 127 -7.33 4.70 -2.69
CA ALA A 127 -6.45 4.63 -1.54
C ALA A 127 -7.17 4.04 -0.33
N TYR A 128 -6.45 3.20 0.41
CA TYR A 128 -6.86 2.60 1.67
C TYR A 128 -5.81 2.88 2.73
N ARG A 129 -6.25 3.26 3.92
CA ARG A 129 -5.43 3.30 5.13
C ARG A 129 -5.33 1.89 5.69
N ALA A 130 -4.11 1.42 5.85
CA ALA A 130 -3.83 0.13 6.45
C ALA A 130 -3.20 0.29 7.83
N SER A 131 -3.58 -0.58 8.77
CA SER A 131 -2.97 -0.61 10.10
C SER A 131 -2.77 -2.02 10.60
N ALA A 132 -1.63 -2.28 11.24
CA ALA A 132 -1.32 -3.56 11.87
C ALA A 132 -0.62 -3.35 13.22
N SER A 133 -0.94 -4.18 14.21
CA SER A 133 -0.14 -4.23 15.44
C SER A 133 1.26 -4.77 15.11
N LEU A 134 2.30 -4.19 15.72
CA LEU A 134 3.67 -4.73 15.61
C LEU A 134 3.79 -6.16 16.17
N SER A 135 2.86 -6.57 17.03
CA SER A 135 2.74 -7.95 17.54
C SER A 135 1.82 -8.84 16.70
N GLY A 136 1.23 -8.31 15.62
CA GLY A 136 0.17 -8.95 14.83
C GLY A 136 0.21 -8.49 13.38
N LEU A 137 1.41 -8.55 12.77
CA LEU A 137 1.71 -8.01 11.45
C LEU A 137 1.05 -8.78 10.30
N ALA A 138 0.64 -10.03 10.53
CA ALA A 138 0.05 -10.89 9.50
C ALA A 138 -1.37 -10.47 9.09
N GLU A 139 -2.07 -9.69 9.92
CA GLU A 139 -3.49 -9.34 9.74
C GLU A 139 -3.74 -7.82 9.75
N PRO A 140 -3.16 -7.04 8.81
CA PRO A 140 -3.47 -5.63 8.68
C PRO A 140 -4.96 -5.41 8.35
N SER A 141 -5.59 -4.45 9.01
CA SER A 141 -6.87 -3.89 8.57
C SER A 141 -6.66 -2.93 7.41
N TYR A 142 -7.65 -2.82 6.52
CA TYR A 142 -7.68 -1.85 5.42
C TYR A 142 -9.01 -1.12 5.45
N GLU A 143 -8.96 0.20 5.56
CA GLU A 143 -10.12 1.08 5.59
C GLU A 143 -10.01 2.08 4.44
N PRO A 144 -11.09 2.32 3.67
CA PRO A 144 -11.03 3.28 2.57
C PRO A 144 -10.69 4.67 3.11
N VAL A 145 -9.81 5.39 2.41
CA VAL A 145 -9.57 6.81 2.70
C VAL A 145 -10.85 7.59 2.40
N PRO A 146 -11.24 8.56 3.25
CA PRO A 146 -12.38 9.42 2.97
C PRO A 146 -12.28 10.06 1.58
N LEU A 147 -13.42 10.08 0.88
CA LEU A 147 -13.54 10.68 -0.45
C LEU A 147 -14.41 11.93 -0.36
N ASP A 148 -13.94 13.01 -0.99
CA ASP A 148 -14.73 14.19 -1.30
C ASP A 148 -15.36 14.07 -2.69
N ASP A 149 -16.48 14.77 -2.90
CA ASP A 149 -17.10 14.88 -4.22
C ASP A 149 -16.13 15.52 -5.22
N TYR A 150 -15.98 14.89 -6.40
CA TYR A 150 -15.21 15.47 -7.50
C TYR A 150 -16.08 16.45 -8.31
N GLU A 151 -15.79 17.74 -8.22
CA GLU A 151 -16.38 18.76 -9.08
C GLU A 151 -15.36 19.17 -10.16
N PRO A 152 -15.56 18.81 -11.44
CA PRO A 152 -14.64 19.23 -12.51
C PRO A 152 -14.67 20.75 -12.64
N ALA A 153 -13.50 21.37 -12.83
CA ALA A 153 -13.41 22.80 -13.10
C ALA A 153 -14.14 23.16 -14.40
N GLU A 154 -15.03 24.17 -14.34
CA GLU A 154 -15.80 24.70 -15.48
C GLU A 154 -14.94 25.31 -16.60
#